data_AF-A0A957T5Q2-F1
#
_entry.id   AF-A0A957T5Q2-F1
#
_cell.length_a   1.000
_cell.length_b   1.000
_cell.length_c   1.000
_cell.angle_alpha   90.00
_cell.angle_beta   90.00
_cell.angle_gamma   90.00
#
_symmetry.space_group_name_H-M   'P 1'
#
loop_
_entity.id
_entity.type
_entity.pdbx_description
1 polymer ?
#
loop_
_entity_poly.entity_id
_entity_poly.type
_entity_poly.pdbx_seq_one_letter_code
_entity_poly.pdbx_strand_id
1 'polypeptide(L)' 'MTAKPPNYHAYLLRLWREDEHAPWRAELVSPHTGHKHHFASETDLYRFLADVLADEHEDTEPK' A
#
# COMPACT_ATOMS: atom_id res chain seq x y z
N MET A 1 25.17 -8.55 -6.82
CA MET A 1 24.07 -9.52 -6.58
C MET A 1 22.77 -8.75 -6.67
N THR A 2 22.16 -8.70 -7.85
CA THR A 2 20.88 -8.02 -8.07
C THR A 2 19.78 -8.97 -7.63
N ALA A 3 19.28 -8.79 -6.40
CA ALA A 3 18.11 -9.52 -5.92
C ALA A 3 16.93 -9.18 -6.85
N LYS A 4 16.32 -10.21 -7.45
CA LYS A 4 15.07 -10.06 -8.19
C LYS A 4 14.07 -9.35 -7.27
N PRO A 5 13.34 -8.33 -7.74
CA PRO A 5 12.34 -7.69 -6.90
C PRO A 5 11.38 -8.78 -6.40
N PRO A 6 11.07 -8.82 -5.10
CA PRO A 6 10.14 -9.79 -4.56
C PRO A 6 8.78 -9.65 -5.25
N ASN A 7 8.16 -10.77 -5.65
CA ASN A 7 6.79 -10.84 -6.17
C ASN A 7 5.76 -10.66 -5.03
N TYR A 8 5.98 -9.70 -4.15
CA TYR A 8 5.07 -9.37 -3.07
C TYR A 8 5.18 -7.90 -2.73
N HIS A 9 4.05 -7.31 -2.33
CA HIS A 9 4.03 -6.03 -1.66
C HIS A 9 3.91 -6.24 -0.15
N ALA A 10 4.84 -5.66 0.60
CA ALA A 10 4.78 -5.65 2.06
C ALA A 10 4.60 -4.22 2.55
N TYR A 11 3.68 -4.03 3.49
CA TYR A 11 3.44 -2.76 4.15
C TYR A 11 3.18 -2.98 5.64
N LEU A 12 3.69 -2.08 6.48
CA LEU A 12 3.20 -1.92 7.85
C LEU A 12 1.94 -1.06 7.79
N LEU A 13 0.79 -1.65 8.11
CA LEU A 13 -0.48 -0.92 8.23
C LEU A 13 -0.66 -0.40 9.65
N ARG A 14 -0.90 0.90 9.76
CA ARG A 14 -1.28 1.55 11.00
C ARG A 14 -2.65 2.19 10.83
N LEU A 15 -3.56 1.90 11.76
CA LEU A 15 -4.90 2.48 11.82
C LEU A 15 -5.04 3.25 13.14
N TRP A 16 -5.59 4.45 13.09
CA TRP A 16 -5.88 5.23 14.28
C TRP A 16 -7.04 6.19 14.05
N ARG A 17 -7.63 6.66 15.13
CA ARG A 17 -8.63 7.74 15.16
C ARG A 17 -8.32 8.64 16.34
N GLU A 18 -8.66 9.92 16.22
CA GLU A 18 -8.36 10.92 17.25
C GLU A 18 -9.31 10.79 18.46
N ASP A 19 -10.55 10.41 18.21
CA ASP A 19 -11.59 10.16 19.20
C ASP A 19 -12.59 9.10 18.70
N GLU A 20 -13.58 8.73 19.52
CA GLU A 20 -14.54 7.69 19.17
C GLU A 20 -15.46 8.01 17.97
N HIS A 21 -15.66 9.30 17.69
CA HIS A 21 -16.52 9.80 16.62
C HIS A 21 -15.72 10.25 15.39
N ALA A 22 -14.40 10.39 15.52
CA ALA A 22 -13.52 10.73 14.41
C ALA A 22 -13.44 9.60 13.38
N PRO A 23 -13.28 9.94 12.08
CA PRO A 23 -13.03 8.95 11.05
C PRO A 23 -11.70 8.23 11.29
N TRP A 24 -11.65 6.96 10.88
CA TRP A 24 -10.41 6.19 10.88
C TRP A 24 -9.44 6.76 9.84
N ARG A 25 -8.22 7.01 10.29
CA ARG A 25 -7.06 7.33 9.46
C ARG A 25 -6.21 6.08 9.29
N ALA A 26 -5.50 6.01 8.16
CA ALA A 26 -4.58 4.92 7.88
C ALA A 26 -3.22 5.43 7.40
N GLU A 27 -2.18 4.66 7.68
CA GLU A 27 -0.83 4.86 7.17
C GLU A 27 -0.28 3.51 6.72
N LEU A 28 0.29 3.46 5.52
CA LEU A 28 1.08 2.34 5.03
C LEU A 28 2.54 2.75 4.94
N VAL A 29 3.42 1.95 5.52
CA VAL A 29 4.87 2.16 5.42
C VAL A 29 5.50 0.97 4.71
N SER A 30 6.22 1.22 3.61
CA SER A 30 6.99 0.17 2.93
C SER A 30 8.25 -0.15 3.75
N PRO A 31 8.49 -1.42 4.12
CA PRO A 31 9.71 -1.81 4.83
C PRO A 31 10.94 -1.79 3.91
N HIS A 32 10.75 -1.82 2.60
CA HIS A 32 11.84 -1.85 1.62
C HIS A 32 12.40 -0.47 1.30
N THR A 33 11.52 0.54 1.22
CA THR A 33 11.90 1.91 0.83
C THR A 33 11.75 2.92 1.95
N GLY A 34 11.04 2.58 3.03
CA GLY A 34 10.64 3.52 4.08
C GLY A 34 9.57 4.52 3.64
N HIS A 35 9.06 4.39 2.40
CA HIS A 35 8.04 5.30 1.88
C HIS A 35 6.72 5.15 2.65
N LYS A 36 6.08 6.28 2.93
CA LYS A 36 4.86 6.36 3.73
C LYS A 36 3.72 6.90 2.88
N HIS A 37 2.59 6.21 2.94
CA HIS A 37 1.33 6.65 2.35
C HIS A 37 0.33 6.93 3.46
N HIS A 38 -0.24 8.12 3.48
CA HIS A 38 -1.24 8.52 4.46
C HIS A 38 -2.61 8.58 3.80
N PHE A 39 -3.62 8.04 4.49
CA PHE A 39 -4.99 8.00 4.03
C PHE A 39 -5.91 8.65 5.07
N ALA A 40 -6.74 9.58 4.61
CA ALA A 40 -7.74 10.25 5.43
C ALA A 40 -9.04 9.45 5.57
N SER A 41 -9.19 8.38 4.77
CA SER A 41 -10.35 7.50 4.79
C SER A 41 -9.95 6.06 4.41
N GLU A 42 -10.78 5.11 4.82
CA GLU A 42 -10.66 3.70 4.40
C GLU A 42 -10.85 3.51 2.89
N THR A 43 -11.70 4.33 2.25
CA THR A 43 -11.93 4.27 0.80
C THR A 43 -10.66 4.58 0.02
N ASP A 44 -9.89 5.58 0.45
CA ASP A 44 -8.62 5.94 -0.20
C ASP A 44 -7.58 4.83 -0.02
N LEU A 45 -7.53 4.21 1.16
CA LEU A 45 -6.67 3.05 1.44
C LEU A 45 -7.01 1.88 0.50
N TYR A 46 -8.29 1.52 0.39
CA TYR A 46 -8.70 0.41 -0.47
C TYR A 46 -8.44 0.68 -1.94
N ARG A 47 -8.67 1.92 -2.40
CA ARG A 47 -8.37 2.31 -3.78
C ARG A 47 -6.87 2.16 -4.07
N PHE A 48 -6.01 2.64 -3.18
CA PHE A 48 -4.56 2.48 -3.32
C PHE A 48 -4.14 1.02 -3.38
N LEU A 49 -4.68 0.16 -2.51
CA LEU A 49 -4.36 -1.27 -2.53
C LEU A 49 -4.85 -1.95 -3.82
N ALA A 50 -6.02 -1.57 -4.33
CA ALA A 50 -6.53 -2.07 -5.60
C ALA A 50 -5.63 -1.65 -6.77
N ASP A 51 -5.18 -0.40 -6.80
CA ASP A 51 -4.27 0.12 -7.83
C ASP A 51 -2.93 -0.62 -7.79
N VAL A 52 -2.34 -0.83 -6.59
CA VAL A 52 -1.09 -1.60 -6.42
C VAL A 52 -1.21 -3.03 -6.96
N LEU A 53 -2.35 -3.69 -6.73
CA LEU A 53 -2.60 -5.04 -7.22
C LEU A 53 -2.91 -5.07 -8.73
N ALA A 54 -3.44 -3.98 -9.28
CA ALA A 54 -3.72 -3.85 -10.70
C ALA A 54 -2.46 -3.51 -11.51
N ASP A 55 -1.50 -2.78 -10.94
CA ASP A 55 -0.23 -2.40 -11.60
C ASP A 55 0.65 -3.62 -11.93
N GLU A 56 0.42 -4.79 -11.30
CA GLU A 56 1.08 -6.06 -11.68
C GLU A 56 0.55 -6.68 -12.99
N HIS A 57 -0.52 -6.14 -13.61
CA HIS A 57 -1.10 -6.67 -14.85
C HIS A 57 -0.45 -6.14 -16.16
N GLU A 58 0.66 -5.39 -16.10
CA GLU A 58 1.30 -4.81 -17.29
C GLU A 58 2.74 -5.29 -17.52
N ASP A 59 3.09 -6.54 -17.16
CA ASP A 59 4.34 -7.15 -17.64
C ASP A 59 4.31 -8.69 -17.55
N THR A 60 3.63 -9.35 -18.50
CA THR A 60 3.99 -10.71 -18.89
C THR A 60 3.64 -10.98 -20.36
N GLU A 61 4.33 -10.28 -21.26
CA GLU A 61 4.62 -10.87 -22.56
C GLU A 61 6.03 -10.46 -23.01
N PRO A 62 6.91 -11.45 -23.20
CA PRO A 62 7.58 -11.49 -24.49
C PRO A 62 7.53 -12.90 -25.10
N LYS A 63 6.90 -12.95 -26.28
CA LYS A 63 7.24 -13.73 -27.49
C LYS A 63 8.50 -14.60 -27.43
#